data_AF-A0A1H6ERP8-F1
#
_entry.id   AF-A0A1H6ERP8-F1
#
_cell.length_a   1.000
_cell.length_b   1.000
_cell.length_c   1.000
_cell.angle_alpha   90.00
_cell.angle_beta   90.00
_cell.angle_gamma   90.00
#
_symmetry.space_group_name_H-M   'P 1'
#
loop_
_entity.id
_entity.type
_entity.pdbx_description
1 polymer ?
#
loop_
_entity_poly.entity_id
_entity_poly.type
_entity_poly.pdbx_seq_one_letter_code
_entity_poly.pdbx_strand_id
1 'polypeptide(L)'
;MKAEPRTRTRLYAIDNLRIVLTVLVVAHHVAVTYGNIPLWFYTEPAKDASGGLLDLLVMFDQAFFMGFFFLISGFFTPGSHDRKGGRSFVRDRLIRLGIPLLVFLVLLRPLVNFGGFAGREGMPYWHYYIGSWDPGPMWFAEVLIVFALAYALWRSRRAPLEQRAEPLRAKWIVLYVLGLAAVTFLWRIPVPTGTYVPVLGLPSPQFLPQYASMFALGCVAFRRGWFETLPARAGRLGFVAAGVSSAVLVPLLFVTGGALSSAVSALWESAFAVSMIIGLTVWFRERFNRQGPRGRFLADHAYTVYVIHPLVLVGLGWAFRWLEAIAIVKFAIVLALALPLCWWIAYLARSLPGAKRVL
;
A
#
# COMPACT_ATOMS: atom_id res chain seq x y z
N MET A 1 27.63 19.19 19.01
CA MET A 1 27.79 18.88 17.57
C MET A 1 26.42 18.49 17.01
N LYS A 2 25.73 19.39 16.31
CA LYS A 2 24.34 19.20 15.81
C LYS A 2 24.31 18.18 14.66
N ALA A 3 23.91 16.95 14.94
CA ALA A 3 23.64 15.90 13.95
C ALA A 3 22.21 15.98 13.33
N GLU A 4 21.51 17.11 13.45
CA GLU A 4 20.08 17.26 13.13
C GLU A 4 19.68 17.48 11.65
N PRO A 5 20.52 17.98 10.71
CA PRO A 5 20.03 18.30 9.35
C PRO A 5 19.63 17.07 8.51
N ARG A 6 20.38 15.97 8.62
CA ARG A 6 20.22 14.78 7.74
C ARG A 6 18.95 13.99 8.08
N THR A 7 18.57 13.93 9.35
CA THR A 7 17.35 13.24 9.80
C THR A 7 16.09 13.94 9.29
N ARG A 8 16.08 15.27 9.27
CA ARG A 8 14.92 16.08 8.86
C ARG A 8 14.67 15.99 7.35
N THR A 9 15.72 16.09 6.53
CA THR A 9 15.66 15.91 5.07
C THR A 9 15.15 14.52 4.67
N ARG A 10 15.59 13.47 5.38
CA ARG A 10 15.06 12.11 5.19
C ARG A 10 13.57 12.01 5.47
N LEU A 11 13.12 12.56 6.60
CA LEU A 11 11.71 12.51 6.96
C LEU A 11 10.85 13.17 5.88
N TYR A 12 11.27 14.33 5.38
CA TYR A 12 10.58 15.02 4.29
C TYR A 12 10.51 14.21 2.99
N ALA A 13 11.61 13.56 2.59
CA ALA A 13 11.60 12.71 1.40
C ALA A 13 10.61 11.55 1.54
N ILE A 14 10.58 10.88 2.71
CA ILE A 14 9.67 9.76 2.96
C ILE A 14 8.21 10.25 3.08
N ASP A 15 7.98 11.41 3.69
CA ASP A 15 6.63 11.99 3.78
C ASP A 15 6.11 12.41 2.41
N ASN A 16 6.93 13.03 1.57
CA ASN A 16 6.56 13.35 0.20
C ASN A 16 6.28 12.10 -0.64
N LEU A 17 7.08 11.04 -0.45
CA LEU A 17 6.85 9.75 -1.08
C LEU A 17 5.52 9.12 -0.64
N ARG A 18 5.18 9.19 0.65
CA ARG A 18 3.89 8.72 1.17
C ARG A 18 2.70 9.45 0.56
N ILE A 19 2.82 10.75 0.27
CA ILE A 19 1.77 11.49 -0.46
C ILE A 19 1.51 10.82 -1.81
N VAL A 20 2.57 10.57 -2.59
CA VAL A 20 2.44 9.94 -3.91
C VAL A 20 1.88 8.52 -3.81
N LEU A 21 2.34 7.72 -2.85
CA LEU A 21 1.77 6.39 -2.62
C LEU A 21 0.29 6.45 -2.22
N THR A 22 -0.13 7.49 -1.49
CA THR A 22 -1.54 7.71 -1.12
C THR A 22 -2.38 8.12 -2.33
N VAL A 23 -1.83 8.96 -3.21
CA VAL A 23 -2.47 9.27 -4.51
C VAL A 23 -2.64 8.00 -5.34
N LEU A 24 -1.63 7.13 -5.36
CA LEU A 24 -1.71 5.83 -6.03
C LEU A 24 -2.80 4.94 -5.43
N VAL A 25 -2.97 4.89 -4.11
CA VAL A 25 -4.09 4.15 -3.47
C VAL A 25 -5.44 4.64 -4.00
N VAL A 26 -5.63 5.95 -4.11
CA VAL A 26 -6.88 6.53 -4.63
C VAL A 26 -7.05 6.17 -6.11
N ALA A 27 -6.00 6.37 -6.92
CA ALA A 27 -6.02 6.04 -8.35
C ALA A 27 -6.30 4.56 -8.59
N HIS A 28 -5.67 3.66 -7.82
CA HIS A 28 -5.88 2.23 -7.86
C HIS A 28 -7.36 1.88 -7.71
N HIS A 29 -8.02 2.39 -6.67
CA HIS A 29 -9.41 2.04 -6.41
C HIS A 29 -10.39 2.69 -7.38
N VAL A 30 -10.07 3.87 -7.95
CA VAL A 30 -10.83 4.43 -9.09
C VAL A 30 -10.65 3.55 -10.33
N ALA A 31 -9.45 3.04 -10.60
CA ALA A 31 -9.20 2.12 -11.71
C ALA A 31 -9.92 0.78 -11.51
N VAL A 32 -9.93 0.21 -10.29
CA VAL A 32 -10.72 -1.00 -9.97
C VAL A 32 -12.23 -0.75 -10.12
N THR A 33 -12.71 0.46 -9.83
CA THR A 33 -14.13 0.83 -10.01
C THR A 33 -14.56 0.76 -11.47
N TYR A 34 -13.75 1.28 -12.40
CA TYR A 34 -14.09 1.41 -13.81
C TYR A 34 -13.39 0.41 -14.74
N GLY A 35 -12.49 -0.42 -14.22
CA GLY A 35 -11.77 -1.48 -14.93
C GLY A 35 -12.56 -2.78 -14.95
N ASN A 36 -11.86 -3.91 -15.10
CA ASN A 36 -12.49 -5.25 -15.20
C ASN A 36 -12.23 -6.13 -13.96
N ILE A 37 -11.74 -5.55 -12.87
CA ILE A 37 -11.42 -6.28 -11.63
C ILE A 37 -12.51 -5.99 -10.59
N PRO A 38 -13.48 -6.88 -10.35
CA PRO A 38 -14.64 -6.59 -9.50
C PRO A 38 -14.34 -6.78 -7.99
N LEU A 39 -13.29 -6.16 -7.48
CA LEU A 39 -12.84 -6.27 -6.08
C LEU A 39 -13.01 -4.93 -5.35
N TRP A 40 -14.22 -4.35 -5.43
CA TRP A 40 -14.53 -3.06 -4.80
C TRP A 40 -16.00 -2.94 -4.38
N PHE A 41 -16.30 -1.98 -3.49
CA PHE A 41 -17.65 -1.74 -2.96
C PHE A 41 -18.66 -1.29 -4.01
N TYR A 42 -18.21 -0.51 -4.99
CA TYR A 42 -19.00 -0.09 -6.15
C TYR A 42 -18.17 -0.39 -7.39
N THR A 43 -18.73 -1.12 -8.34
CA THR A 43 -18.06 -1.49 -9.58
C THR A 43 -18.93 -1.12 -10.76
N GLU A 44 -18.28 -0.62 -11.79
CA GLU A 44 -18.90 -0.31 -13.07
C GLU A 44 -17.97 -0.82 -14.18
N PRO A 45 -18.04 -2.13 -14.50
CA PRO A 45 -17.10 -2.75 -15.43
C PRO A 45 -17.03 -2.03 -16.77
N ALA A 46 -15.83 -1.89 -17.29
CA ALA A 46 -15.59 -1.22 -18.58
C ALA A 46 -16.39 -1.89 -19.71
N LYS A 47 -16.93 -1.07 -20.61
CA LYS A 47 -17.63 -1.52 -21.83
C LYS A 47 -16.81 -1.26 -23.10
N ASP A 48 -15.55 -0.88 -22.94
CA ASP A 48 -14.64 -0.47 -23.99
C ASP A 48 -13.20 -0.89 -23.69
N ALA A 49 -12.32 -0.80 -24.70
CA ALA A 49 -10.93 -1.28 -24.60
C ALA A 49 -10.10 -0.57 -23.52
N SER A 50 -10.50 0.62 -23.08
CA SER A 50 -9.75 1.35 -22.05
C SER A 50 -9.82 0.69 -20.67
N GLY A 51 -10.76 -0.24 -20.43
CA GLY A 51 -10.76 -1.09 -19.24
C GLY A 51 -9.46 -1.87 -19.06
N GLY A 52 -8.91 -2.42 -20.16
CA GLY A 52 -7.63 -3.13 -20.10
C GLY A 52 -6.44 -2.24 -19.73
N LEU A 53 -6.48 -0.94 -20.08
CA LEU A 53 -5.47 0.03 -19.64
C LEU A 53 -5.55 0.30 -18.14
N LEU A 54 -6.76 0.35 -17.58
CA LEU A 54 -6.98 0.49 -16.15
C LEU A 54 -6.51 -0.77 -15.39
N ASP A 55 -6.76 -1.95 -15.94
CA ASP A 55 -6.28 -3.20 -15.36
C ASP A 55 -4.75 -3.29 -15.36
N LEU A 56 -4.10 -2.81 -16.43
CA LEU A 56 -2.64 -2.70 -16.48
C LEU A 56 -2.11 -1.70 -15.42
N LEU A 57 -2.77 -0.56 -15.22
CA LEU A 57 -2.43 0.37 -14.15
C LEU A 57 -2.50 -0.34 -12.79
N VAL A 58 -3.58 -1.05 -12.51
CA VAL A 58 -3.78 -1.82 -11.27
C VAL A 58 -2.71 -2.89 -11.11
N MET A 59 -2.40 -3.64 -12.17
CA MET A 59 -1.39 -4.70 -12.16
C MET A 59 0.00 -4.16 -11.79
N PHE A 60 0.44 -3.07 -12.45
CA PHE A 60 1.73 -2.46 -12.19
C PHE A 60 1.78 -1.80 -10.81
N ASP A 61 0.72 -1.13 -10.39
CA ASP A 61 0.67 -0.51 -9.06
C ASP A 61 0.73 -1.57 -7.96
N GLN A 62 -0.15 -2.59 -8.03
CA GLN A 62 -0.23 -3.72 -7.09
C GLN A 62 1.11 -4.43 -6.91
N ALA A 63 1.92 -4.53 -7.96
CA ALA A 63 3.20 -5.23 -7.92
C ALA A 63 4.16 -4.64 -6.87
N PHE A 64 4.08 -3.34 -6.54
CA PHE A 64 5.05 -2.70 -5.63
C PHE A 64 4.45 -1.88 -4.49
N PHE A 65 3.29 -1.22 -4.67
CA PHE A 65 2.91 -0.11 -3.80
C PHE A 65 2.61 -0.54 -2.35
N MET A 66 1.89 -1.67 -2.17
CA MET A 66 1.62 -2.22 -0.84
C MET A 66 2.90 -2.70 -0.17
N GLY A 67 3.77 -3.41 -0.91
CA GLY A 67 5.09 -3.80 -0.42
C GLY A 67 5.92 -2.59 0.03
N PHE A 68 5.81 -1.47 -0.68
CA PHE A 68 6.48 -0.23 -0.32
C PHE A 68 5.93 0.39 0.97
N PHE A 69 4.60 0.42 1.16
CA PHE A 69 4.00 0.85 2.42
C PHE A 69 4.45 -0.02 3.60
N PHE A 70 4.54 -1.34 3.42
CA PHE A 70 5.09 -2.25 4.44
C PHE A 70 6.57 -1.98 4.72
N LEU A 71 7.39 -1.72 3.69
CA LEU A 71 8.79 -1.33 3.87
C LEU A 71 8.94 -0.04 4.67
N ILE A 72 8.18 1.00 4.31
CA ILE A 72 8.20 2.28 5.02
C ILE A 72 7.75 2.09 6.47
N SER A 73 6.72 1.28 6.71
CA SER A 73 6.21 1.00 8.06
C SER A 73 7.22 0.22 8.90
N GLY A 74 7.90 -0.75 8.29
CA GLY A 74 9.02 -1.49 8.88
C GLY A 74 10.19 -0.56 9.21
N PHE A 75 10.52 0.39 8.33
CA PHE A 75 11.61 1.34 8.54
C PHE A 75 11.46 2.18 9.82
N PHE A 76 10.24 2.62 10.16
CA PHE A 76 10.01 3.39 11.39
C PHE A 76 9.76 2.54 12.64
N THR A 77 9.61 1.22 12.50
CA THR A 77 9.24 0.34 13.61
C THR A 77 10.35 0.19 14.66
N PRO A 78 11.61 -0.13 14.30
CA PRO A 78 12.69 -0.26 15.28
C PRO A 78 12.89 1.02 16.11
N GLY A 79 13.01 2.19 15.47
CA GLY A 79 13.22 3.45 16.17
C GLY A 79 12.05 3.87 17.06
N SER A 80 10.81 3.49 16.72
CA SER A 80 9.66 3.72 17.60
C SER A 80 9.64 2.75 18.79
N HIS A 81 10.01 1.48 18.58
CA HIS A 81 10.06 0.48 19.63
C HIS A 81 11.16 0.80 20.65
N ASP A 82 12.38 1.09 20.19
CA ASP A 82 13.53 1.37 21.06
C ASP A 82 13.30 2.57 21.97
N ARG A 83 12.69 3.64 21.45
CA ARG A 83 12.45 4.87 22.21
C ARG A 83 11.35 4.71 23.28
N LYS A 84 10.35 3.86 23.04
CA LYS A 84 9.14 3.77 23.88
C LYS A 84 9.10 2.53 24.76
N GLY A 85 9.90 1.51 24.44
CA GLY A 85 9.77 0.17 25.01
C GLY A 85 8.57 -0.61 24.45
N GLY A 86 8.58 -1.93 24.65
CA GLY A 86 7.62 -2.85 24.02
C GLY A 86 6.15 -2.55 24.33
N ARG A 87 5.80 -2.35 25.61
CA ARG A 87 4.41 -2.12 26.04
C ARG A 87 3.83 -0.83 25.45
N SER A 88 4.56 0.28 25.55
CA SER A 88 4.09 1.56 24.98
C SER A 88 4.07 1.53 23.46
N PHE A 89 5.01 0.84 22.82
CA PHE A 89 4.99 0.64 21.36
C PHE A 89 3.73 -0.09 20.89
N VAL A 90 3.39 -1.23 21.53
CA VAL A 90 2.20 -2.00 21.17
C VAL A 90 0.92 -1.18 21.40
N ARG A 91 0.79 -0.53 22.57
CA ARG A 91 -0.35 0.34 22.88
C ARG A 91 -0.54 1.42 21.82
N ASP A 92 0.53 2.13 21.46
CA ASP A 92 0.46 3.20 20.47
C ASP A 92 0.05 2.69 19.08
N ARG A 93 0.50 1.49 18.69
CA ARG A 93 0.12 0.85 17.42
C ARG A 93 -1.35 0.45 17.41
N LEU A 94 -1.85 -0.18 18.48
CA LEU A 94 -3.25 -0.55 18.61
C LEU A 94 -4.17 0.69 18.61
N ILE A 95 -3.76 1.78 19.25
CA ILE A 95 -4.53 3.04 19.24
C ILE A 95 -4.54 3.66 17.84
N ARG A 96 -3.39 3.79 17.19
CA ARG A 96 -3.28 4.51 15.90
C ARG A 96 -3.77 3.71 14.70
N LEU A 97 -3.79 2.38 14.76
CA LEU A 97 -4.26 1.53 13.66
C LEU A 97 -5.61 0.89 13.98
N GLY A 98 -5.78 0.41 15.21
CA GLY A 98 -6.98 -0.30 15.64
C GLY A 98 -8.19 0.62 15.79
N ILE A 99 -8.04 1.84 16.31
CA ILE A 99 -9.18 2.77 16.40
C ILE A 99 -9.69 3.16 15.00
N PRO A 100 -8.84 3.61 14.05
CA PRO A 100 -9.31 3.87 12.68
C PRO A 100 -9.91 2.64 12.00
N LEU A 101 -9.36 1.45 12.22
CA LEU A 101 -9.94 0.18 11.73
C LEU A 101 -11.36 -0.04 12.28
N LEU A 102 -11.55 0.09 13.59
CA LEU A 102 -12.87 -0.08 14.21
C LEU A 102 -13.86 0.98 13.74
N VAL A 103 -13.41 2.24 13.61
CA VAL A 103 -14.23 3.33 13.04
C VAL A 103 -14.63 3.00 11.60
N PHE A 104 -13.70 2.48 10.79
CA PHE A 104 -14.01 2.06 9.44
C PHE A 104 -15.05 0.95 9.43
N LEU A 105 -14.82 -0.13 10.18
CA LEU A 105 -15.73 -1.27 10.25
C LEU A 105 -17.12 -0.85 10.74
N VAL A 106 -17.23 -0.09 11.83
CA VAL A 106 -18.53 0.19 12.46
C VAL A 106 -19.28 1.35 11.79
N LEU A 107 -18.57 2.36 11.26
CA LEU A 107 -19.20 3.59 10.77
C LEU A 107 -19.09 3.76 9.25
N LEU A 108 -17.91 3.56 8.66
CA LEU A 108 -17.70 3.84 7.23
C LEU A 108 -18.16 2.69 6.33
N ARG A 109 -17.82 1.45 6.70
CA ARG A 109 -18.13 0.23 5.96
C ARG A 109 -19.64 0.08 5.71
N PRO A 110 -20.54 0.31 6.69
CA PRO A 110 -21.96 0.20 6.43
C PRO A 110 -22.46 1.12 5.33
N LEU A 111 -21.91 2.34 5.27
CA LEU A 111 -22.28 3.35 4.27
C LEU A 111 -21.80 2.97 2.88
N VAL A 112 -20.56 2.49 2.74
CA VAL A 112 -20.01 2.12 1.43
C VAL A 112 -20.52 0.78 0.91
N ASN A 113 -20.88 -0.14 1.81
CA ASN A 113 -21.35 -1.48 1.44
C ASN A 113 -22.87 -1.55 1.24
N PHE A 114 -23.61 -0.45 1.47
CA PHE A 114 -25.07 -0.43 1.34
C PHE A 114 -25.55 -0.79 -0.07
N GLY A 115 -24.77 -0.46 -1.11
CA GLY A 115 -25.08 -0.82 -2.49
C GLY A 115 -25.23 -2.32 -2.71
N GLY A 116 -24.40 -3.16 -2.06
CA GLY A 116 -24.49 -4.62 -2.17
C GLY A 116 -25.63 -5.25 -1.38
N PHE A 117 -26.24 -4.48 -0.46
CA PHE A 117 -27.47 -4.85 0.24
C PHE A 117 -28.73 -4.47 -0.56
N ALA A 118 -28.70 -3.33 -1.25
CA ALA A 118 -29.82 -2.83 -2.03
C ALA A 118 -30.26 -3.88 -3.06
N GLY A 119 -31.53 -4.32 -2.98
CA GLY A 119 -32.09 -5.37 -3.84
C GLY A 119 -32.12 -6.78 -3.23
N ARG A 120 -31.65 -6.98 -2.00
CA ARG A 120 -31.80 -8.25 -1.27
C ARG A 120 -33.09 -8.27 -0.45
N GLU A 121 -34.19 -8.69 -1.08
CA GLU A 121 -35.49 -8.80 -0.42
C GLU A 121 -35.47 -9.82 0.73
N GLY A 122 -36.17 -9.50 1.83
CA GLY A 122 -36.33 -10.41 2.98
C GLY A 122 -35.11 -10.60 3.89
N MET A 123 -33.93 -10.06 3.57
CA MET A 123 -32.74 -10.14 4.41
C MET A 123 -32.60 -8.89 5.29
N PRO A 124 -32.54 -9.00 6.63
CA PRO A 124 -32.18 -7.87 7.48
C PRO A 124 -30.74 -7.41 7.23
N TYR A 125 -30.50 -6.09 7.27
CA TYR A 125 -29.17 -5.52 7.00
C TYR A 125 -28.05 -6.12 7.87
N TRP A 126 -28.31 -6.40 9.15
CA TRP A 126 -27.31 -6.95 10.05
C TRP A 126 -26.86 -8.37 9.64
N HIS A 127 -27.76 -9.20 9.10
CA HIS A 127 -27.40 -10.52 8.56
C HIS A 127 -26.50 -10.36 7.34
N TYR A 128 -26.86 -9.44 6.42
CA TYR A 128 -26.02 -9.11 5.27
C TYR A 128 -24.64 -8.61 5.71
N TYR A 129 -24.60 -7.71 6.70
CA TYR A 129 -23.39 -7.06 7.16
C TYR A 129 -22.37 -8.06 7.74
N ILE A 130 -22.85 -9.02 8.55
CA ILE A 130 -22.05 -10.12 9.11
C ILE A 130 -21.65 -11.10 8.01
N GLY A 131 -22.59 -11.51 7.15
CA GLY A 131 -22.34 -12.47 6.07
C GLY A 131 -21.42 -11.96 4.97
N SER A 132 -21.29 -10.63 4.82
CA SER A 132 -20.39 -9.97 3.86
C SER A 132 -19.07 -9.50 4.46
N TRP A 133 -18.75 -9.91 5.71
CA TRP A 133 -17.61 -9.38 6.49
C TRP A 133 -16.33 -9.20 5.67
N ASP A 134 -15.81 -7.97 5.69
CA ASP A 134 -14.58 -7.58 4.99
C ASP A 134 -14.04 -6.27 5.59
N PRO A 135 -12.79 -6.19 6.10
CA PRO A 135 -12.13 -4.92 6.46
C PRO A 135 -11.95 -3.93 5.31
N GLY A 136 -12.20 -4.33 4.07
CA GLY A 136 -11.97 -3.55 2.87
C GLY A 136 -10.51 -3.08 2.81
N PRO A 137 -10.23 -1.85 2.37
CA PRO A 137 -8.87 -1.30 2.35
C PRO A 137 -8.13 -1.35 3.69
N MET A 138 -8.85 -1.45 4.82
CA MET A 138 -8.25 -1.47 6.16
C MET A 138 -7.50 -2.76 6.48
N TRP A 139 -7.54 -3.78 5.60
CA TRP A 139 -6.71 -4.98 5.70
C TRP A 139 -5.21 -4.65 5.91
N PHE A 140 -4.70 -3.58 5.30
CA PHE A 140 -3.32 -3.16 5.48
C PHE A 140 -3.01 -2.78 6.93
N ALA A 141 -3.93 -2.07 7.58
CA ALA A 141 -3.79 -1.71 9.00
C ALA A 141 -3.82 -2.95 9.90
N GLU A 142 -4.66 -3.95 9.60
CA GLU A 142 -4.72 -5.23 10.31
C GLU A 142 -3.40 -5.99 10.21
N VAL A 143 -2.89 -6.20 8.99
CA VAL A 143 -1.61 -6.88 8.77
C VAL A 143 -0.47 -6.11 9.47
N LEU A 144 -0.51 -4.78 9.44
CA LEU A 144 0.50 -3.96 10.09
C LEU A 144 0.45 -4.08 11.63
N ILE A 145 -0.73 -4.25 12.23
CA ILE A 145 -0.86 -4.59 13.65
C ILE A 145 -0.20 -5.93 13.92
N VAL A 146 -0.49 -6.96 13.12
CA VAL A 146 0.11 -8.30 13.27
C VAL A 146 1.64 -8.22 13.17
N PHE A 147 2.18 -7.53 12.17
CA PHE A 147 3.62 -7.36 12.00
C PHE A 147 4.26 -6.58 13.15
N ALA A 148 3.59 -5.55 13.67
CA ALA A 148 4.07 -4.80 14.83
C ALA A 148 4.09 -5.66 16.10
N LEU A 149 3.06 -6.46 16.34
CA LEU A 149 2.99 -7.39 17.47
C LEU A 149 4.07 -8.48 17.36
N ALA A 150 4.23 -9.08 16.16
CA ALA A 150 5.28 -10.05 15.89
C ALA A 150 6.68 -9.45 16.12
N TYR A 151 6.90 -8.22 15.68
CA TYR A 151 8.15 -7.50 15.93
C TYR A 151 8.39 -7.28 17.42
N ALA A 152 7.40 -6.79 18.17
CA ALA A 152 7.53 -6.57 19.62
C ALA A 152 7.80 -7.89 20.37
N LEU A 153 7.11 -8.97 19.98
CA LEU A 153 7.32 -10.31 20.53
C LEU A 153 8.73 -10.82 20.25
N TRP A 154 9.24 -10.64 19.03
CA TRP A 154 10.62 -10.96 18.69
C TRP A 154 11.62 -10.12 19.49
N ARG A 155 11.37 -8.81 19.63
CA ARG A 155 12.20 -7.89 20.40
C ARG A 155 12.21 -8.17 21.91
N SER A 156 11.16 -8.80 22.44
CA SER A 156 11.13 -9.22 23.85
C SER A 156 12.13 -10.33 24.17
N ARG A 157 12.58 -11.09 23.16
CA ARG A 157 13.48 -12.25 23.31
C ARG A 157 14.88 -12.03 22.76
N ARG A 158 15.14 -10.92 22.08
CA ARG A 158 16.41 -10.67 21.39
C ARG A 158 16.95 -9.30 21.79
N ALA A 159 18.25 -9.07 21.65
CA ALA A 159 18.83 -7.73 21.70
C ALA A 159 18.54 -6.97 20.39
N PRO A 160 18.45 -5.63 20.40
CA PRO A 160 18.29 -4.87 19.17
C PRO A 160 19.53 -5.07 18.31
N LEU A 161 19.33 -5.14 16.98
CA LEU A 161 20.47 -5.08 16.05
C LEU A 161 21.19 -3.75 16.26
N GLU A 162 22.52 -3.80 16.29
CA GLU A 162 23.35 -2.60 16.36
C GLU A 162 23.06 -1.70 15.17
N GLN A 163 22.97 -0.39 15.45
CA GLN A 163 22.82 0.60 14.41
C GLN A 163 24.18 0.91 13.82
N ARG A 164 24.41 0.45 12.59
CA ARG A 164 25.68 0.61 11.87
C ARG A 164 25.40 0.87 10.40
N ALA A 165 25.92 1.99 9.88
CA ALA A 165 25.82 2.28 8.46
C ALA A 165 26.62 1.26 7.64
N GLU A 166 25.93 0.51 6.79
CA GLU A 166 26.54 -0.49 5.90
C GLU A 166 25.92 -0.38 4.50
N PRO A 167 26.73 -0.14 3.46
CA PRO A 167 26.19 0.05 2.11
C PRO A 167 25.61 -1.26 1.57
N LEU A 168 24.40 -1.16 1.02
CA LEU A 168 23.73 -2.28 0.35
C LEU A 168 24.43 -2.59 -0.97
N ARG A 169 24.95 -3.82 -1.10
CA ARG A 169 25.64 -4.28 -2.31
C ARG A 169 24.64 -4.82 -3.34
N ALA A 170 24.88 -4.56 -4.62
CA ALA A 170 24.03 -5.00 -5.73
C ALA A 170 23.76 -6.52 -5.72
N LYS A 171 24.76 -7.34 -5.40
CA LYS A 171 24.60 -8.79 -5.30
C LYS A 171 23.49 -9.21 -4.33
N TRP A 172 23.34 -8.50 -3.20
CA TRP A 172 22.31 -8.81 -2.21
C TRP A 172 20.91 -8.40 -2.67
N ILE A 173 20.82 -7.35 -3.50
CA ILE A 173 19.57 -6.95 -4.15
C ILE A 173 19.13 -8.03 -5.14
N VAL A 174 20.05 -8.51 -5.99
CA VAL A 174 19.75 -9.59 -6.96
C VAL A 174 19.35 -10.88 -6.24
N LEU A 175 20.12 -11.31 -5.23
CA LEU A 175 19.78 -12.50 -4.45
C LEU A 175 18.43 -12.36 -3.74
N TYR A 176 18.11 -11.17 -3.22
CA TYR A 176 16.81 -10.90 -2.62
C TYR A 176 15.67 -11.00 -3.64
N VAL A 177 15.83 -10.43 -4.83
CA VAL A 177 14.83 -10.52 -5.92
C VAL A 177 14.58 -11.97 -6.30
N LEU A 178 15.63 -12.75 -6.53
CA LEU A 178 15.52 -14.18 -6.90
C LEU A 178 14.92 -15.01 -5.77
N GLY A 179 15.34 -14.78 -4.53
CA GLY A 179 14.79 -15.46 -3.35
C GLY A 179 13.32 -15.13 -3.13
N LEU A 180 12.94 -13.86 -3.27
CA LEU A 180 11.54 -13.43 -3.16
C LEU A 180 10.69 -14.02 -4.27
N ALA A 181 11.18 -14.07 -5.51
CA ALA A 181 10.50 -14.70 -6.62
C ALA A 181 10.27 -16.20 -6.38
N ALA A 182 11.30 -16.91 -5.92
CA ALA A 182 11.20 -18.33 -5.60
C ALA A 182 10.20 -18.60 -4.47
N VAL A 183 10.28 -17.86 -3.37
CA VAL A 183 9.35 -18.01 -2.23
C VAL A 183 7.92 -17.65 -2.65
N THR A 184 7.73 -16.60 -3.45
CA THR A 184 6.41 -16.19 -3.94
C THR A 184 5.80 -17.25 -4.87
N PHE A 185 6.60 -17.82 -5.77
CA PHE A 185 6.18 -18.93 -6.63
C PHE A 185 5.74 -20.15 -5.81
N LEU A 186 6.53 -20.54 -4.81
CA LEU A 186 6.18 -21.67 -3.92
C LEU A 186 4.96 -21.37 -3.07
N TRP A 187 4.80 -20.14 -2.59
CA TRP A 187 3.63 -19.70 -1.82
C TRP A 187 2.34 -19.74 -2.64
N ARG A 188 2.43 -19.53 -3.95
CA ARG A 188 1.28 -19.58 -4.86
C ARG A 188 0.74 -20.98 -5.12
N ILE A 189 1.46 -22.03 -4.69
CA ILE A 189 0.96 -23.41 -4.75
C ILE A 189 -0.21 -23.59 -3.77
N PRO A 190 -0.07 -23.31 -2.46
CA PRO A 190 -1.20 -23.35 -1.52
C PRO A 190 -2.08 -22.10 -1.57
N VAL A 191 -1.60 -20.96 -2.09
CA VAL A 191 -2.36 -19.70 -2.18
C VAL A 191 -2.35 -19.16 -3.62
N PRO A 192 -3.13 -19.77 -4.54
CA PRO A 192 -3.18 -19.37 -5.94
C PRO A 192 -3.55 -17.89 -6.13
N THR A 193 -3.12 -17.30 -7.24
CA THR A 193 -3.53 -15.94 -7.62
C THR A 193 -5.06 -15.86 -7.71
N GLY A 194 -5.64 -14.81 -7.12
CA GLY A 194 -7.10 -14.65 -7.02
C GLY A 194 -7.72 -15.27 -5.76
N THR A 195 -6.95 -15.96 -4.93
CA THR A 195 -7.40 -16.37 -3.59
C THR A 195 -7.79 -15.15 -2.79
N TYR A 196 -8.95 -15.20 -2.13
CA TYR A 196 -9.41 -14.19 -1.20
C TYR A 196 -9.60 -14.83 0.18
N VAL A 197 -9.14 -14.18 1.25
CA VAL A 197 -9.25 -14.70 2.63
C VAL A 197 -10.36 -13.94 3.36
N PRO A 198 -11.58 -14.51 3.53
CA PRO A 198 -12.74 -13.76 4.01
C PRO A 198 -12.62 -13.24 5.44
N VAL A 199 -11.93 -13.98 6.33
CA VAL A 199 -11.84 -13.61 7.75
C VAL A 199 -10.93 -12.40 7.97
N LEU A 200 -9.85 -12.29 7.18
CA LEU A 200 -8.89 -11.18 7.25
C LEU A 200 -9.10 -10.15 6.13
N GLY A 201 -10.12 -10.33 5.28
CA GLY A 201 -10.37 -9.58 4.04
C GLY A 201 -9.14 -9.29 3.21
N LEU A 202 -8.19 -10.23 3.13
CA LEU A 202 -6.97 -10.01 2.35
C LEU A 202 -7.33 -10.15 0.87
N PRO A 203 -7.29 -9.06 0.06
CA PRO A 203 -7.66 -9.13 -1.36
C PRO A 203 -6.57 -9.80 -2.20
N SER A 204 -5.35 -9.88 -1.67
CA SER A 204 -4.17 -10.32 -2.41
C SER A 204 -3.18 -11.12 -1.53
N PRO A 205 -3.65 -12.19 -0.85
CA PRO A 205 -2.84 -13.01 0.06
C PRO A 205 -1.64 -13.68 -0.64
N GLN A 206 -1.66 -13.82 -1.96
CA GLN A 206 -0.53 -14.31 -2.75
C GLN A 206 0.71 -13.40 -2.67
N PHE A 207 0.55 -12.13 -2.28
CA PHE A 207 1.66 -11.18 -2.08
C PHE A 207 2.20 -11.17 -0.64
N LEU A 208 1.66 -11.97 0.27
CA LEU A 208 2.08 -11.99 1.68
C LEU A 208 3.60 -12.19 1.87
N PRO A 209 4.31 -13.06 1.10
CA PRO A 209 5.77 -13.15 1.17
C PRO A 209 6.46 -11.82 0.89
N GLN A 210 5.99 -11.05 -0.10
CA GLN A 210 6.51 -9.71 -0.39
C GLN A 210 6.22 -8.76 0.77
N TYR A 211 5.00 -8.75 1.31
CA TYR A 211 4.63 -7.84 2.39
C TYR A 211 5.44 -8.07 3.66
N ALA A 212 5.57 -9.33 4.08
CA ALA A 212 6.33 -9.72 5.27
C ALA A 212 7.83 -9.42 5.09
N SER A 213 8.40 -9.80 3.94
CA SER A 213 9.82 -9.56 3.63
C SER A 213 10.13 -8.07 3.53
N MET A 214 9.28 -7.26 2.91
CA MET A 214 9.45 -5.81 2.81
C MET A 214 9.38 -5.12 4.16
N PHE A 215 8.45 -5.52 5.04
CA PHE A 215 8.41 -5.01 6.42
C PHE A 215 9.69 -5.34 7.20
N ALA A 216 10.17 -6.59 7.12
CA ALA A 216 11.41 -7.01 7.74
C ALA A 216 12.63 -6.25 7.15
N LEU A 217 12.67 -6.10 5.83
CA LEU A 217 13.70 -5.35 5.12
C LEU A 217 13.71 -3.88 5.55
N GLY A 218 12.55 -3.27 5.75
CA GLY A 218 12.42 -1.93 6.32
C GLY A 218 13.08 -1.84 7.71
N CYS A 219 12.82 -2.81 8.59
CA CYS A 219 13.44 -2.86 9.91
C CYS A 219 14.98 -2.94 9.83
N VAL A 220 15.51 -3.74 8.90
CA VAL A 220 16.95 -3.84 8.65
C VAL A 220 17.50 -2.55 8.04
N ALA A 221 16.80 -1.96 7.06
CA ALA A 221 17.19 -0.73 6.39
C ALA A 221 17.36 0.44 7.36
N PHE A 222 16.53 0.52 8.41
CA PHE A 222 16.69 1.50 9.49
C PHE A 222 17.99 1.31 10.25
N ARG A 223 18.32 0.06 10.63
CA ARG A 223 19.53 -0.26 11.40
C ARG A 223 20.80 -0.07 10.58
N ARG A 224 20.72 -0.36 9.28
CA ARG A 224 21.85 -0.31 8.34
C ARG A 224 22.01 1.03 7.62
N GLY A 225 21.08 1.96 7.82
CA GLY A 225 21.10 3.27 7.15
C GLY A 225 21.02 3.15 5.63
N TRP A 226 20.24 2.21 5.10
CA TRP A 226 20.16 1.98 3.65
C TRP A 226 19.51 3.15 2.90
N PHE A 227 18.61 3.87 3.54
CA PHE A 227 18.04 5.09 2.96
C PHE A 227 19.13 6.12 2.64
N GLU A 228 20.16 6.24 3.48
CA GLU A 228 21.25 7.20 3.32
C GLU A 228 22.41 6.64 2.50
N THR A 229 22.71 5.34 2.62
CA THR A 229 23.90 4.72 2.02
C THR A 229 23.70 4.31 0.55
N LEU A 230 22.47 4.17 0.07
CA LEU A 230 22.22 3.89 -1.35
C LEU A 230 22.84 4.99 -2.24
N PRO A 231 23.58 4.68 -3.30
CA PRO A 231 24.19 5.70 -4.14
C PRO A 231 23.14 6.38 -5.02
N ALA A 232 23.32 7.66 -5.37
CA ALA A 232 22.35 8.42 -6.19
C ALA A 232 22.03 7.74 -7.54
N ARG A 233 23.02 7.06 -8.14
CA ARG A 233 22.82 6.27 -9.38
C ARG A 233 21.81 5.14 -9.24
N ALA A 234 21.59 4.62 -8.03
CA ALA A 234 20.64 3.54 -7.78
C ALA A 234 19.20 3.96 -8.12
N GLY A 235 18.86 5.25 -8.03
CA GLY A 235 17.54 5.74 -8.44
C GLY A 235 17.26 5.49 -9.92
N ARG A 236 18.16 5.95 -10.79
CA ARG A 236 18.04 5.75 -12.25
C ARG A 236 18.13 4.28 -12.64
N LEU A 237 19.08 3.55 -12.05
CA LEU A 237 19.24 2.11 -12.31
C LEU A 237 18.01 1.32 -11.86
N GLY A 238 17.35 1.71 -10.76
CA GLY A 238 16.09 1.13 -10.32
C GLY A 238 14.98 1.32 -11.37
N PHE A 239 14.77 2.53 -11.89
CA PHE A 239 13.76 2.73 -12.94
C PHE A 239 14.08 2.00 -14.24
N VAL A 240 15.34 1.98 -14.66
CA VAL A 240 15.76 1.23 -15.85
C VAL A 240 15.53 -0.26 -15.63
N ALA A 241 15.92 -0.81 -14.48
CA ALA A 241 15.70 -2.23 -14.16
C ALA A 241 14.20 -2.58 -14.09
N ALA A 242 13.37 -1.71 -13.51
CA ALA A 242 11.91 -1.88 -13.53
C ALA A 242 11.37 -1.93 -14.96
N GLY A 243 11.73 -0.95 -15.80
CA GLY A 243 11.31 -0.90 -17.20
C GLY A 243 11.78 -2.10 -18.02
N VAL A 244 13.06 -2.48 -17.89
CA VAL A 244 13.63 -3.66 -18.57
C VAL A 244 12.96 -4.95 -18.11
N SER A 245 12.77 -5.14 -16.80
CA SER A 245 12.10 -6.33 -16.28
C SER A 245 10.67 -6.46 -16.80
N SER A 246 9.94 -5.34 -16.91
CA SER A 246 8.59 -5.34 -17.48
C SER A 246 8.59 -5.59 -18.98
N ALA A 247 9.47 -4.93 -19.73
CA ALA A 247 9.56 -5.11 -21.18
C ALA A 247 9.93 -6.56 -21.57
N VAL A 248 10.72 -7.25 -20.75
CA VAL A 248 11.13 -8.64 -21.01
C VAL A 248 10.10 -9.64 -20.48
N LEU A 249 9.63 -9.50 -19.24
CA LEU A 249 8.88 -10.56 -18.56
C LEU A 249 7.37 -10.46 -18.75
N VAL A 250 6.80 -9.25 -18.92
CA VAL A 250 5.35 -9.10 -19.12
C VAL A 250 4.88 -9.74 -20.42
N PRO A 251 5.55 -9.58 -21.58
CA PRO A 251 5.17 -10.29 -22.81
C PRO A 251 5.19 -11.82 -22.64
N LEU A 252 6.11 -12.35 -21.83
CA LEU A 252 6.19 -13.78 -21.55
C LEU A 252 4.96 -14.31 -20.80
N LEU A 253 4.26 -13.47 -20.03
CA LEU A 253 3.02 -13.88 -19.36
C LEU A 253 1.89 -14.21 -20.34
N PHE A 254 1.91 -13.61 -21.53
CA PHE A 254 0.88 -13.84 -22.56
C PHE A 254 1.15 -15.05 -23.45
N VAL A 255 2.37 -15.61 -23.40
CA VAL A 255 2.77 -16.76 -24.22
C VAL A 255 3.12 -18.00 -23.39
N THR A 256 3.07 -17.89 -22.06
CA THR A 256 3.31 -19.00 -21.13
C THR A 256 2.04 -19.36 -20.36
N GLY A 257 1.94 -20.60 -19.88
CA GLY A 257 0.82 -21.08 -19.08
C GLY A 257 1.25 -21.87 -17.85
N GLY A 258 0.29 -22.17 -16.98
CA GLY A 258 0.49 -23.02 -15.80
C GLY A 258 1.61 -22.54 -14.87
N ALA A 259 2.41 -23.48 -14.37
CA ALA A 259 3.49 -23.19 -13.43
C ALA A 259 4.54 -22.22 -13.99
N LEU A 260 4.83 -22.27 -15.30
CA LEU A 260 5.81 -21.37 -15.91
C LEU A 260 5.32 -19.91 -15.87
N SER A 261 4.06 -19.66 -16.23
CA SER A 261 3.48 -18.31 -16.15
C SER A 261 3.47 -17.78 -14.70
N SER A 262 3.17 -18.63 -13.72
CA SER A 262 3.24 -18.27 -12.29
C SER A 262 4.67 -17.90 -11.85
N ALA A 263 5.68 -18.66 -12.29
CA ALA A 263 7.08 -18.38 -11.99
C ALA A 263 7.57 -17.07 -12.66
N VAL A 264 7.22 -16.85 -13.92
CA VAL A 264 7.54 -15.61 -14.65
C VAL A 264 6.87 -14.41 -13.98
N SER A 265 5.60 -14.53 -13.57
CA SER A 265 4.87 -13.47 -12.86
C SER A 265 5.52 -13.16 -11.51
N ALA A 266 5.86 -14.20 -10.72
CA ALA A 266 6.54 -14.01 -9.43
C ALA A 266 7.92 -13.33 -9.60
N LEU A 267 8.67 -13.68 -10.65
CA LEU A 267 9.95 -13.05 -10.97
C LEU A 267 9.76 -11.59 -11.40
N TRP A 268 8.82 -11.33 -12.30
CA TRP A 268 8.51 -9.98 -12.77
C TRP A 268 8.09 -9.07 -11.62
N GLU A 269 7.10 -9.47 -10.82
CA GLU A 269 6.62 -8.70 -9.69
C GLU A 269 7.74 -8.42 -8.69
N SER A 270 8.56 -9.42 -8.35
CA SER A 270 9.67 -9.24 -7.41
C SER A 270 10.73 -8.28 -7.94
N ALA A 271 11.11 -8.43 -9.22
CA ALA A 271 12.10 -7.58 -9.87
C ALA A 271 11.59 -6.14 -10.02
N PHE A 272 10.36 -5.98 -10.52
CA PHE A 272 9.70 -4.71 -10.70
C PHE A 272 9.53 -3.98 -9.35
N ALA A 273 9.02 -4.67 -8.32
CA ALA A 273 8.80 -4.09 -7.01
C ALA A 273 10.07 -3.55 -6.37
N VAL A 274 11.11 -4.37 -6.27
CA VAL A 274 12.38 -3.97 -5.65
C VAL A 274 13.01 -2.81 -6.43
N SER A 275 12.98 -2.88 -7.76
CA SER A 275 13.56 -1.86 -8.64
C SER A 275 12.81 -0.53 -8.54
N MET A 276 11.47 -0.55 -8.54
CA MET A 276 10.64 0.64 -8.34
C MET A 276 10.80 1.25 -6.95
N ILE A 277 10.83 0.42 -5.90
CA ILE A 277 11.04 0.87 -4.52
C ILE A 277 12.39 1.58 -4.38
N ILE A 278 13.47 1.00 -4.91
CA ILE A 278 14.80 1.64 -4.89
C ILE A 278 14.79 2.92 -5.71
N GLY A 279 14.21 2.86 -6.91
CA GLY A 279 14.07 4.00 -7.83
C GLY A 279 13.41 5.20 -7.15
N LEU A 280 12.20 5.00 -6.64
CA LEU A 280 11.40 6.03 -5.97
C LEU A 280 12.05 6.50 -4.68
N THR A 281 12.58 5.59 -3.84
CA THR A 281 13.24 5.97 -2.58
C THR A 281 14.41 6.93 -2.85
N VAL A 282 15.29 6.59 -3.78
CA VAL A 282 16.46 7.41 -4.09
C VAL A 282 16.05 8.68 -4.83
N TRP A 283 15.08 8.60 -5.77
CA TRP A 283 14.61 9.80 -6.48
C TRP A 283 14.02 10.83 -5.52
N PHE A 284 13.17 10.42 -4.59
CA PHE A 284 12.59 11.32 -3.58
C PHE A 284 13.65 11.86 -2.63
N ARG A 285 14.63 11.05 -2.23
CA ARG A 285 15.76 11.49 -1.41
C ARG A 285 16.60 12.57 -2.10
N GLU A 286 16.85 12.45 -3.40
CA GLU A 286 17.70 13.39 -4.14
C GLU A 286 16.95 14.63 -4.63
N ARG A 287 15.68 14.48 -5.04
CA ARG A 287 14.94 15.55 -5.75
C ARG A 287 13.76 16.12 -4.97
N PHE A 288 13.17 15.37 -4.04
CA PHE A 288 11.95 15.75 -3.32
C PHE A 288 12.14 15.70 -1.80
N ASN A 289 13.30 16.17 -1.32
CA ASN A 289 13.71 16.06 0.08
C ASN A 289 13.45 17.32 0.92
N ARG A 290 12.68 18.26 0.38
CA ARG A 290 12.21 19.46 1.07
C ARG A 290 10.69 19.43 1.13
N GLN A 291 10.15 20.05 2.17
CA GLN A 291 8.70 20.09 2.37
C GLN A 291 8.28 21.51 2.78
N GLY A 292 7.45 22.15 1.95
CA GLY A 292 6.78 23.41 2.25
C GLY A 292 5.44 23.21 2.97
N PRO A 293 4.66 24.28 3.22
CA PRO A 293 3.37 24.20 3.92
C PRO A 293 2.38 23.23 3.25
N ARG A 294 2.29 23.26 1.92
CA ARG A 294 1.42 22.36 1.14
C ARG A 294 1.82 20.89 1.30
N GLY A 295 3.12 20.58 1.17
CA GLY A 295 3.62 19.22 1.33
C GLY A 295 3.37 18.69 2.74
N ARG A 296 3.55 19.53 3.76
CA ARG A 296 3.24 19.15 5.15
C ARG A 296 1.76 18.88 5.34
N PHE A 297 0.90 19.76 4.83
CA PHE A 297 -0.55 19.55 4.84
C PHE A 297 -0.90 18.21 4.22
N LEU A 298 -0.42 17.91 3.01
CA LEU A 298 -0.76 16.67 2.32
C LEU A 298 -0.25 15.44 3.09
N ALA A 299 0.98 15.48 3.61
CA ALA A 299 1.58 14.39 4.36
C ALA A 299 0.85 14.11 5.69
N ASP A 300 0.50 15.16 6.43
CA ASP A 300 -0.18 15.04 7.72
C ASP A 300 -1.56 14.39 7.59
N HIS A 301 -2.22 14.52 6.44
CA HIS A 301 -3.57 14.00 6.18
C HIS A 301 -3.58 12.67 5.40
N ALA A 302 -2.44 12.20 4.90
CA ALA A 302 -2.35 11.05 4.01
C ALA A 302 -2.94 9.75 4.61
N TYR A 303 -2.69 9.49 5.90
CA TYR A 303 -3.25 8.31 6.56
C TYR A 303 -4.78 8.40 6.70
N THR A 304 -5.31 9.59 6.99
CA THR A 304 -6.77 9.80 7.05
C THR A 304 -7.40 9.59 5.69
N VAL A 305 -6.80 10.12 4.61
CA VAL A 305 -7.25 9.86 3.23
C VAL A 305 -7.35 8.37 2.97
N TYR A 306 -6.33 7.59 3.35
CA TYR A 306 -6.39 6.13 3.25
C TYR A 306 -7.58 5.51 4.00
N VAL A 307 -7.98 6.02 5.17
CA VAL A 307 -9.15 5.49 5.89
C VAL A 307 -10.47 5.87 5.22
N ILE A 308 -10.59 7.11 4.70
CA ILE A 308 -11.88 7.66 4.25
C ILE A 308 -12.12 7.55 2.74
N HIS A 309 -11.09 7.27 1.93
CA HIS A 309 -11.22 7.26 0.47
C HIS A 309 -12.37 6.36 -0.05
N PRO A 310 -12.74 5.23 0.59
CA PRO A 310 -13.85 4.42 0.08
C PRO A 310 -15.17 5.19 0.11
N LEU A 311 -15.40 6.01 1.14
CA LEU A 311 -16.60 6.83 1.24
C LEU A 311 -16.71 7.82 0.08
N VAL A 312 -15.59 8.47 -0.25
CA VAL A 312 -15.51 9.44 -1.35
C VAL A 312 -15.70 8.76 -2.69
N LEU A 313 -14.99 7.65 -2.93
CA LEU A 313 -15.01 6.95 -4.21
C LEU A 313 -16.37 6.32 -4.49
N VAL A 314 -16.96 5.65 -3.51
CA VAL A 314 -18.30 5.06 -3.66
C VAL A 314 -19.36 6.14 -3.83
N GLY A 315 -19.29 7.23 -3.06
CA GLY A 315 -20.20 8.37 -3.23
C GLY A 315 -20.12 8.98 -4.62
N LEU A 316 -18.91 9.21 -5.14
CA LEU A 316 -18.70 9.70 -6.51
C LEU A 316 -19.16 8.66 -7.56
N GLY A 317 -18.89 7.37 -7.35
CA GLY A 317 -19.35 6.30 -8.23
C GLY A 317 -20.86 6.33 -8.42
N TRP A 318 -21.63 6.40 -7.32
CA TRP A 318 -23.08 6.55 -7.38
C TRP A 318 -23.53 7.89 -7.98
N ALA A 319 -22.86 8.99 -7.63
CA ALA A 319 -23.21 10.32 -8.14
C ALA A 319 -23.01 10.47 -9.66
N PHE A 320 -22.02 9.77 -10.22
CA PHE A 320 -21.68 9.80 -11.65
C PHE A 320 -22.20 8.59 -12.44
N ARG A 321 -23.04 7.74 -11.85
CA ARG A 321 -23.60 6.55 -12.54
C ARG A 321 -24.38 6.87 -13.82
N TRP A 322 -24.95 8.07 -13.90
CA TRP A 322 -25.75 8.54 -15.05
C TRP A 322 -24.89 8.97 -16.24
N LEU A 323 -23.60 9.23 -16.01
CA LEU A 323 -22.70 9.68 -17.06
C LEU A 323 -22.42 8.51 -17.99
N GLU A 324 -22.84 8.54 -19.25
CA GLU A 324 -22.45 7.53 -20.23
C GLU A 324 -21.15 7.97 -20.91
N ALA A 325 -20.03 7.34 -20.53
CA ALA A 325 -18.71 7.63 -21.07
C ALA A 325 -17.82 6.39 -21.00
N ILE A 326 -16.77 6.35 -21.83
CA ILE A 326 -15.76 5.29 -21.79
C ILE A 326 -15.03 5.27 -20.44
N ALA A 327 -14.53 4.10 -20.04
CA ALA A 327 -14.00 3.86 -18.70
C ALA A 327 -12.88 4.83 -18.31
N ILE A 328 -11.94 5.12 -19.22
CA ILE A 328 -10.83 6.06 -18.95
C ILE A 328 -11.28 7.50 -18.70
N VAL A 329 -12.39 7.94 -19.33
CA VAL A 329 -12.95 9.28 -19.11
C VAL A 329 -13.57 9.36 -17.73
N LYS A 330 -14.35 8.34 -17.33
CA LYS A 330 -14.90 8.25 -15.97
C LYS A 330 -13.79 8.20 -14.92
N PHE A 331 -12.78 7.37 -15.14
CA PHE A 331 -11.59 7.30 -14.30
C PHE A 331 -10.95 8.68 -14.11
N ALA A 332 -10.70 9.41 -15.19
CA ALA A 332 -10.06 10.72 -15.13
C ALA A 332 -10.90 11.75 -14.37
N ILE A 333 -12.21 11.81 -14.63
CA ILE A 333 -13.15 12.72 -13.96
C ILE A 333 -13.20 12.40 -12.47
N VAL A 334 -13.46 11.14 -12.11
CA VAL A 334 -13.60 10.73 -10.72
C VAL A 334 -12.28 10.89 -9.97
N LEU A 335 -11.13 10.56 -10.56
CA LEU A 335 -9.84 10.76 -9.90
C LEU A 335 -9.56 12.25 -9.65
N ALA A 336 -9.83 13.11 -10.64
CA ALA A 336 -9.62 14.56 -10.52
C ALA A 336 -10.49 15.19 -9.41
N LEU A 337 -11.70 14.66 -9.18
CA LEU A 337 -12.58 15.09 -8.10
C LEU A 337 -12.25 14.44 -6.76
N ALA A 338 -11.94 13.14 -6.76
CA ALA A 338 -11.71 12.35 -5.56
C ALA A 338 -10.47 12.83 -4.80
N LEU A 339 -9.37 13.16 -5.49
CA LEU A 339 -8.15 13.61 -4.82
C LEU A 339 -8.37 14.87 -3.95
N PRO A 340 -8.83 16.03 -4.47
CA PRO A 340 -9.07 17.19 -3.63
C PRO A 340 -10.14 16.93 -2.55
N LEU A 341 -11.20 16.18 -2.88
CA LEU A 341 -12.29 15.87 -1.96
C LEU A 341 -11.81 15.00 -0.78
N CYS A 342 -11.00 13.98 -1.05
CA CYS A 342 -10.38 13.13 -0.03
C CYS A 342 -9.52 13.96 0.94
N TRP A 343 -8.63 14.82 0.43
CA TRP A 343 -7.79 15.64 1.32
C TRP A 343 -8.58 16.69 2.09
N TRP A 344 -9.63 17.24 1.50
CA TRP A 344 -10.52 18.19 2.17
C TRP A 344 -11.31 17.52 3.30
N ILE A 345 -11.94 16.37 3.06
CA ILE A 345 -12.67 15.62 4.09
C ILE A 345 -11.71 15.11 5.16
N ALA A 346 -10.50 14.67 4.79
CA ALA A 346 -9.48 14.27 5.75
C ALA A 346 -9.08 15.43 6.67
N TYR A 347 -8.97 16.66 6.15
CA TYR A 347 -8.75 17.85 6.95
C TYR A 347 -9.88 18.12 7.95
N LEU A 348 -11.13 18.01 7.51
CA LEU A 348 -12.29 18.16 8.39
C LEU A 348 -12.30 17.09 9.49
N ALA A 349 -12.06 15.82 9.13
CA ALA A 349 -12.00 14.71 10.06
C ALA A 349 -10.89 14.89 11.12
N ARG A 350 -9.70 15.34 10.72
CA ARG A 350 -8.59 15.62 11.64
C ARG A 350 -8.77 16.90 12.47
N SER A 351 -9.76 17.72 12.15
CA SER A 351 -10.13 18.89 12.95
C SER A 351 -11.03 18.54 14.13
N LEU A 352 -11.58 17.32 14.18
CA LEU A 352 -12.39 16.85 15.30
C LEU A 352 -11.55 16.66 16.59
N PRO A 353 -12.13 16.89 17.78
CA PRO A 353 -11.44 16.68 19.04
C PRO A 353 -10.90 15.25 19.17
N GLY A 354 -9.61 15.13 19.52
CA GLY A 354 -8.96 13.83 19.71
C GLY A 354 -8.52 13.10 18.42
N ALA A 355 -9.05 13.48 17.24
CA ALA A 355 -8.72 12.83 15.97
C ALA A 355 -7.21 12.84 15.66
N LYS A 356 -6.53 13.96 15.91
CA LYS A 356 -5.06 14.08 15.69
C LYS A 356 -4.20 13.08 16.48
N ARG A 357 -4.75 12.43 17.52
CA ARG A 357 -4.02 11.40 18.29
C ARG A 357 -3.99 10.05 17.56
N VAL A 358 -4.96 9.81 16.69
CA VAL A 358 -5.18 8.53 15.99
C VAL A 358 -5.00 8.64 14.48
N LEU A 359 -5.18 9.83 13.88
CA LEU A 359 -5.26 10.09 12.44
C LEU A 359 -4.13 10.95 11.85
#